data_AF-A0A7C6LE26-F1
#
_entry.id   AF-A0A7C6LE26-F1
#
_cell.length_a   1.000
_cell.length_b   1.000
_cell.length_c   1.000
_cell.angle_alpha   90.00
_cell.angle_beta   90.00
_cell.angle_gamma   90.00
#
_symmetry.space_group_name_H-M   'P 1'
#
loop_
_entity.id
_entity.type
_entity.pdbx_description
1 polymer ?
#
loop_
_entity_poly.entity_id
_entity_poly.type
_entity_poly.pdbx_seq_one_letter_code
_entity_poly.pdbx_strand_id
1 'polypeptide(L)'
;MQKKSLMMMALFIGLALVFTGCAGGVTGFLPSSGEGLLPGDVVSVELTNLNGEPVRELGPAEVEAIVAALNQAKEDESPYIMMIAGYTMTITLTEGEIRLTSYGSETNVVATFVTGENTTTKHLVCPQIAQILTEDLGK
;
A
#
# COMPACT_ATOMS: atom_id res chain seq x y z
N MET A 1 35.71 7.33 34.77
CA MET A 1 34.85 8.53 34.85
C MET A 1 33.67 8.29 33.93
N GLN A 2 32.50 8.00 34.51
CA GLN A 2 31.29 7.59 33.79
C GLN A 2 30.59 8.78 33.14
N LYS A 3 30.05 8.59 31.94
CA LYS A 3 28.81 9.25 31.51
C LYS A 3 27.86 8.19 30.95
N LYS A 4 26.84 7.91 31.75
CA LYS A 4 25.59 7.25 31.39
C LYS A 4 24.78 8.19 30.48
N SER A 5 24.23 7.67 29.39
CA SER A 5 22.92 8.06 28.86
C SER A 5 22.55 7.04 27.77
N LEU A 6 21.70 6.06 28.10
CA LEU A 6 20.28 6.04 27.71
C LEU A 6 20.15 5.66 26.23
N MET A 7 20.29 4.37 25.86
CA MET A 7 19.24 3.34 25.96
C MET A 7 17.87 3.90 25.56
N MET A 8 17.60 3.94 24.24
CA MET A 8 16.24 4.03 23.73
C MET A 8 15.97 2.77 22.90
N MET A 9 15.32 1.87 23.60
CA MET A 9 14.77 0.60 23.18
C MET A 9 13.57 0.92 22.28
N ALA A 10 13.71 0.74 20.96
CA ALA A 10 12.56 0.72 20.05
C ALA A 10 11.82 -0.60 20.26
N LEU A 11 10.93 -0.55 21.25
CA LEU A 11 9.89 -1.50 21.55
C LEU A 11 8.93 -1.53 20.35
N PHE A 12 9.16 -2.39 19.36
CA PHE A 12 8.09 -2.76 18.44
C PHE A 12 7.13 -3.66 19.22
N ILE A 13 6.07 -3.02 19.71
CA ILE A 13 4.93 -3.65 20.36
C ILE A 13 4.36 -4.65 19.36
N GLY A 14 4.56 -5.94 19.67
CA GLY A 14 3.81 -7.00 19.04
C GLY A 14 2.33 -6.79 19.32
N LEU A 15 1.57 -6.51 18.27
CA LEU A 15 0.13 -6.74 18.29
C LEU A 15 -0.12 -8.08 17.61
N ALA A 16 -0.03 -9.14 18.41
CA ALA A 16 -0.60 -10.42 18.06
C ALA A 16 -2.12 -10.25 17.93
N LEU A 17 -2.61 -10.10 16.70
CA LEU A 17 -4.03 -10.25 16.40
C LEU A 17 -4.35 -11.73 16.45
N VAL A 18 -4.82 -12.18 17.62
CA VAL A 18 -5.42 -13.49 17.82
C VAL A 18 -6.77 -13.50 17.09
N PHE A 19 -6.79 -13.95 15.84
CA PHE A 19 -8.03 -14.37 15.20
C PHE A 19 -8.30 -15.82 15.57
N THR A 20 -9.19 -15.99 16.56
CA THR A 20 -9.78 -17.30 16.84
C THR A 20 -10.91 -17.52 15.83
N GLY A 21 -10.69 -18.44 14.89
CA GLY A 21 -11.76 -19.13 14.17
C GLY A 21 -11.99 -18.70 12.71
N CYS A 22 -11.29 -19.32 11.78
CA CYS A 22 -11.91 -20.24 10.81
C CYS A 22 -10.82 -21.11 10.18
N ALA A 23 -10.99 -22.42 10.24
CA ALA A 23 -10.11 -23.37 9.59
C ALA A 23 -10.35 -23.35 8.08
N GLY A 24 -9.35 -22.92 7.31
CA GLY A 24 -9.33 -22.98 5.86
C GLY A 24 -8.11 -22.21 5.38
N GLY A 25 -7.14 -22.90 4.81
CA GLY A 25 -5.90 -22.27 4.32
C GLY A 25 -6.20 -21.16 3.33
N VAL A 26 -5.42 -20.08 3.36
CA VAL A 26 -5.57 -18.98 2.41
C VAL A 26 -4.20 -18.63 1.84
N THR A 27 -4.02 -19.03 0.60
CA THR A 27 -2.97 -18.56 -0.30
C THR A 27 -3.29 -17.13 -0.70
N GLY A 28 -3.00 -16.15 0.15
CA GLY A 28 -3.10 -14.75 -0.24
C GLY A 28 -1.87 -14.37 -1.05
N PHE A 29 -2.01 -14.20 -2.37
CA PHE A 29 -1.54 -13.01 -3.10
C PHE A 29 -1.51 -13.22 -4.62
N LEU A 30 -2.34 -12.44 -5.33
CA LEU A 30 -2.10 -11.74 -6.61
C LEU A 30 -3.42 -11.59 -7.39
N PRO A 31 -3.62 -10.46 -8.09
CA PRO A 31 -4.78 -10.24 -8.95
C PRO A 31 -4.82 -11.14 -10.20
N SER A 32 -3.85 -12.04 -10.41
CA SER A 32 -3.95 -13.11 -11.42
C SER A 32 -4.72 -14.33 -10.91
N SER A 33 -4.89 -14.47 -9.59
CA SER A 33 -5.52 -15.62 -8.93
C SER A 33 -7.02 -15.41 -8.66
N GLY A 34 -7.51 -14.16 -8.78
CA GLY A 34 -8.88 -13.79 -8.42
C GLY A 34 -9.12 -13.68 -6.91
N GLU A 35 -8.10 -13.87 -6.08
CA GLU A 35 -8.17 -13.74 -4.62
C GLU A 35 -7.76 -12.31 -4.20
N GLY A 36 -8.59 -11.69 -3.36
CA GLY A 36 -8.34 -10.35 -2.83
C GLY A 36 -7.30 -10.35 -1.71
N LEU A 37 -6.69 -9.19 -1.48
CA LEU A 37 -5.83 -8.93 -0.32
C LEU A 37 -6.62 -9.04 0.97
N LEU A 38 -6.11 -9.80 1.94
CA LEU A 38 -6.64 -9.75 3.29
C LEU A 38 -5.92 -8.64 4.08
N PRO A 39 -6.61 -7.91 4.98
CA PRO A 39 -5.94 -6.93 5.84
C PRO A 39 -4.78 -7.51 6.67
N GLY A 40 -4.81 -8.82 6.97
CA GLY A 40 -3.73 -9.51 7.68
C GLY A 40 -2.46 -9.77 6.84
N ASP A 41 -2.52 -9.59 5.52
CA ASP A 41 -1.37 -9.73 4.62
C ASP A 41 -0.52 -8.46 4.58
N VAL A 42 -1.07 -7.33 5.05
CA VAL A 42 -0.42 -6.01 5.05
C VAL A 42 0.44 -5.85 6.30
N VAL A 43 1.74 -5.63 6.09
CA VAL A 43 2.72 -5.37 7.14
C VAL A 43 2.79 -3.87 7.45
N SER A 44 2.83 -3.04 6.41
CA SER A 44 2.89 -1.58 6.53
C SER A 44 2.37 -0.90 5.27
N VAL A 45 1.92 0.36 5.44
CA VAL A 45 1.58 1.24 4.32
C VAL A 45 2.28 2.56 4.52
N GLU A 46 3.04 2.99 3.52
CA GLU A 46 3.80 4.23 3.53
C GLU A 46 3.34 5.14 2.38
N LEU A 47 3.21 6.43 2.68
CA LEU A 47 2.92 7.46 1.68
C LEU A 47 4.12 8.39 1.57
N THR A 48 4.66 8.55 0.37
CA THR A 48 5.87 9.32 0.09
C THR A 48 5.63 10.39 -0.97
N ASN A 49 6.32 11.52 -0.84
CA ASN A 49 6.31 12.57 -1.85
C ASN A 49 7.25 12.26 -3.03
N LEU A 50 7.30 13.16 -4.01
CA LEU A 50 8.17 13.01 -5.20
C LEU A 50 9.68 12.94 -4.85
N ASN A 51 10.08 13.40 -3.67
CA ASN A 51 11.45 13.31 -3.18
C ASN A 51 11.71 12.01 -2.40
N GLY A 52 10.70 11.15 -2.25
CA GLY A 52 10.77 9.92 -1.45
C GLY A 52 10.67 10.15 0.05
N GLU A 53 10.26 11.34 0.50
CA GLU A 53 10.11 11.65 1.92
C GLU A 53 8.72 11.21 2.41
N PRO A 54 8.61 10.62 3.61
CA PRO A 54 7.32 10.25 4.17
C PRO A 54 6.44 11.49 4.41
N VAL A 55 5.18 11.41 4.00
CA VAL A 55 4.22 12.53 4.10
C VAL A 55 3.54 12.53 5.47
N ARG A 56 2.90 11.40 5.81
CA ARG A 56 2.18 11.19 7.07
C ARG A 56 1.98 9.71 7.34
N GLU A 57 1.69 9.38 8.59
CA GLU A 57 1.21 8.05 8.97
C GLU A 57 -0.27 7.87 8.57
N LEU A 58 -0.61 6.67 8.12
CA LEU A 58 -1.97 6.26 7.79
C LEU A 58 -2.57 5.51 8.98
N GLY A 59 -3.76 5.93 9.41
CA GLY A 59 -4.46 5.25 10.50
C GLY A 59 -4.97 3.86 10.09
N PRO A 60 -5.26 2.95 11.05
CA PRO A 60 -5.76 1.61 10.75
C PRO A 60 -7.01 1.59 9.86
N ALA A 61 -7.96 2.51 10.10
CA ALA A 61 -9.17 2.63 9.29
C ALA A 61 -8.89 3.09 7.84
N GLU A 62 -7.86 3.92 7.63
CA GLU A 62 -7.44 4.32 6.28
C GLU A 62 -6.78 3.15 5.55
N VAL A 63 -5.94 2.38 6.26
CA VAL A 63 -5.33 1.16 5.71
C VAL A 63 -6.40 0.14 5.30
N GLU A 64 -7.40 -0.10 6.15
CA GLU A 64 -8.54 -0.97 5.80
C GLU A 64 -9.30 -0.47 4.56
N ALA A 65 -9.52 0.85 4.45
CA ALA A 65 -10.17 1.44 3.30
C ALA A 65 -9.33 1.30 2.01
N ILE A 66 -8.01 1.44 2.10
CA ILE A 66 -7.08 1.25 0.98
C ILE A 66 -7.13 -0.21 0.50
N VAL A 67 -7.06 -1.18 1.41
CA VAL A 67 -7.15 -2.61 1.07
C VAL A 67 -8.49 -2.92 0.41
N ALA A 68 -9.59 -2.43 0.98
CA ALA A 68 -10.92 -2.60 0.42
C ALA A 68 -11.05 -1.98 -0.98
N ALA A 69 -10.45 -0.81 -1.21
CA ALA A 69 -10.45 -0.13 -2.50
C ALA A 69 -9.62 -0.89 -3.56
N LEU A 70 -8.45 -1.43 -3.19
CA LEU A 70 -7.64 -2.26 -4.08
C LEU A 70 -8.38 -3.53 -4.50
N ASN A 71 -9.06 -4.20 -3.56
CA ASN A 71 -9.83 -5.41 -3.85
C ASN A 71 -11.02 -5.18 -4.79
N GLN A 72 -11.48 -3.93 -4.90
CA GLN A 72 -12.57 -3.52 -5.79
C GLN A 72 -12.07 -2.86 -7.07
N ALA A 73 -10.75 -2.62 -7.18
CA ALA A 73 -10.16 -1.94 -8.32
C ALA A 73 -10.32 -2.77 -9.60
N LYS A 74 -10.52 -2.09 -10.72
CA LYS A 74 -10.67 -2.71 -12.03
C LYS A 74 -9.47 -2.36 -12.89
N GLU A 75 -8.99 -3.32 -13.65
CA GLU A 75 -7.98 -3.05 -14.66
C GLU A 75 -8.56 -2.17 -15.77
N ASP A 76 -7.76 -1.21 -16.21
CA ASP A 76 -8.02 -0.33 -17.33
C ASP A 76 -6.89 -0.54 -18.36
N GLU A 77 -7.27 -0.67 -19.62
CA GLU A 77 -6.32 -0.82 -20.74
C GLU A 77 -6.18 0.49 -21.53
N SER A 78 -6.88 1.54 -21.10
CA SER A 78 -6.82 2.85 -21.74
C SER A 78 -5.39 3.39 -21.69
N PRO A 79 -4.88 3.95 -22.80
CA PRO A 79 -3.56 4.55 -22.80
C PRO A 79 -3.51 5.74 -21.84
N TYR A 80 -2.42 5.86 -21.09
CA TYR A 80 -2.18 6.97 -20.17
C TYR A 80 -0.76 7.52 -20.37
N ILE A 81 -0.59 8.81 -20.07
CA ILE A 81 0.73 9.45 -20.09
C ILE A 81 1.34 9.24 -18.71
N MET A 82 2.44 8.48 -18.64
CA MET A 82 3.23 8.31 -17.42
C MET A 82 3.99 9.59 -17.09
N MET A 83 3.34 10.51 -16.38
CA MET A 83 4.01 11.57 -15.64
C MET A 83 3.73 11.33 -14.16
N ILE A 84 4.74 11.00 -13.36
CA ILE A 84 4.55 10.85 -11.92
C ILE A 84 4.08 12.20 -11.37
N ALA A 85 2.95 12.19 -10.67
CA ALA A 85 2.37 13.39 -10.07
C ALA A 85 1.78 13.06 -8.71
N GLY A 86 1.99 13.95 -7.74
CA GLY A 86 1.52 13.75 -6.37
C GLY A 86 2.39 12.76 -5.61
N TYR A 87 1.75 11.84 -4.88
CA TYR A 87 2.40 10.92 -3.97
C TYR A 87 2.54 9.51 -4.54
N THR A 88 3.43 8.73 -3.92
CA THR A 88 3.56 7.29 -4.13
C THR A 88 3.21 6.58 -2.83
N MET A 89 2.36 5.55 -2.92
CA MET A 89 2.04 4.69 -1.81
C MET A 89 2.70 3.33 -1.98
N THR A 90 3.40 2.88 -0.95
CA THR A 90 4.01 1.55 -0.87
C THR A 90 3.29 0.75 0.20
N ILE A 91 2.70 -0.37 -0.21
CA ILE A 91 2.08 -1.35 0.69
C ILE A 91 3.03 -2.53 0.78
N THR A 92 3.67 -2.69 1.93
CA THR A 92 4.50 -3.85 2.21
C THR A 92 3.62 -4.99 2.67
N LEU A 93 3.78 -6.14 2.04
CA LEU A 93 3.07 -7.37 2.37
C LEU A 93 4.01 -8.36 3.04
N THR A 94 3.44 -9.39 3.65
CA THR A 94 4.21 -10.54 4.17
C THR A 94 5.07 -11.19 3.08
N GLU A 95 4.56 -11.24 1.84
CA GLU A 95 5.21 -11.87 0.69
C GLU A 95 5.31 -10.92 -0.53
N GLY A 96 5.75 -9.68 -0.31
CA GLY A 96 6.06 -8.76 -1.41
C GLY A 96 5.74 -7.30 -1.13
N GLU A 97 5.55 -6.53 -2.19
CA GLU A 97 5.11 -5.14 -2.10
C GLU A 97 4.17 -4.77 -3.25
N ILE A 98 3.31 -3.78 -2.99
CA ILE A 98 2.52 -3.09 -4.00
C ILE A 98 2.92 -1.63 -3.99
N ARG A 99 3.33 -1.10 -5.13
CA ARG A 99 3.62 0.32 -5.32
C ARG A 99 2.55 0.96 -6.18
N LEU A 100 1.86 1.94 -5.60
CA LEU A 100 0.79 2.69 -6.23
C LEU A 100 1.32 4.08 -6.57
N THR A 101 1.35 4.37 -7.86
CA THR A 101 1.88 5.63 -8.39
C THR A 101 0.75 6.42 -9.04
N SER A 102 0.56 7.65 -8.58
CA SER A 102 -0.33 8.59 -9.27
C SER A 102 0.38 9.20 -10.48
N TYR A 103 -0.42 9.47 -11.50
CA TYR A 103 -0.02 10.23 -12.66
C TYR A 103 -0.91 11.47 -12.90
N GLY A 104 -1.57 11.94 -11.84
CA GLY A 104 -2.43 13.12 -11.85
C GLY A 104 -3.88 12.84 -12.28
N SER A 105 -4.27 11.57 -12.44
CA SER A 105 -5.67 11.20 -12.60
C SER A 105 -6.38 11.20 -11.24
N GLU A 106 -7.62 11.69 -11.22
CA GLU A 106 -8.49 11.64 -10.03
C GLU A 106 -9.13 10.25 -9.83
N THR A 107 -9.05 9.36 -10.83
CA THR A 107 -9.79 8.09 -10.86
C THR A 107 -8.91 6.86 -11.01
N ASN A 108 -7.68 7.03 -11.50
CA ASN A 108 -6.83 5.94 -11.91
C ASN A 108 -5.43 6.03 -11.29
N VAL A 109 -4.81 4.87 -11.09
CA VAL A 109 -3.45 4.74 -10.57
C VAL A 109 -2.70 3.64 -11.31
N VAL A 110 -1.38 3.69 -11.28
CA VAL A 110 -0.53 2.59 -11.73
C VAL A 110 -0.11 1.77 -10.51
N ALA A 111 -0.44 0.48 -10.51
CA ALA A 111 -0.09 -0.45 -9.46
C ALA A 111 1.01 -1.40 -9.95
N THR A 112 2.16 -1.38 -9.29
CA THR A 112 3.25 -2.34 -9.51
C THR A 112 3.26 -3.34 -8.37
N PHE A 113 3.02 -4.61 -8.70
CA PHE A 113 3.04 -5.74 -7.78
C PHE A 113 4.39 -6.44 -7.89
N VAL A 114 5.08 -6.60 -6.77
CA VAL A 114 6.37 -7.31 -6.68
C VAL A 114 6.22 -8.49 -5.73
N THR A 115 6.47 -9.70 -6.23
CA THR A 115 6.37 -10.96 -5.48
C THR A 115 7.57 -11.84 -5.81
N GLY A 116 8.53 -11.96 -4.88
CA GLY A 116 9.80 -12.63 -5.15
C GLY A 116 10.51 -11.99 -6.34
N GLU A 117 10.73 -12.74 -7.41
CA GLU A 117 11.35 -12.25 -8.66
C GLU A 117 10.33 -11.73 -9.70
N ASN A 118 9.03 -11.90 -9.44
CA ASN A 118 7.98 -11.49 -10.37
C ASN A 118 7.60 -10.02 -10.14
N THR A 119 7.55 -9.24 -11.21
CA THR A 119 7.03 -7.86 -11.19
C THR A 119 5.95 -7.72 -12.25
N THR A 120 4.75 -7.30 -11.84
CA THR A 120 3.62 -7.02 -12.74
C THR A 120 3.14 -5.60 -12.54
N THR A 121 2.91 -4.86 -13.62
CA THR A 121 2.34 -3.51 -13.55
C THR A 121 0.95 -3.53 -14.16
N LYS A 122 -0.01 -2.93 -13.46
CA LYS A 122 -1.41 -2.81 -13.89
C LYS A 122 -1.85 -1.36 -13.79
N HIS A 123 -2.67 -0.93 -14.75
CA HIS A 123 -3.37 0.34 -14.67
C HIS A 123 -4.75 0.07 -14.06
N LEU A 124 -5.05 0.72 -12.96
CA LEU A 124 -6.24 0.43 -12.15
C LEU A 124 -7.15 1.65 -12.04
N VAL A 125 -8.45 1.43 -12.24
CA VAL A 125 -9.50 2.36 -11.82
C VAL A 125 -9.70 2.19 -10.31
N CYS A 126 -9.22 3.16 -9.53
CA CYS A 126 -9.34 3.18 -8.08
C CYS A 126 -9.41 4.63 -7.56
N PRO A 127 -10.57 5.30 -7.66
CA PRO A 127 -10.70 6.73 -7.35
C PRO A 127 -10.32 7.09 -5.91
N GLN A 128 -10.62 6.22 -4.96
CA GLN A 128 -10.30 6.44 -3.55
C GLN A 128 -8.79 6.58 -3.33
N ILE A 129 -8.00 5.70 -3.94
CA ILE A 129 -6.53 5.75 -3.84
C ILE A 129 -5.98 6.89 -4.68
N ALA A 130 -6.53 7.12 -5.88
CA ALA A 130 -6.12 8.23 -6.73
C ALA A 130 -6.25 9.59 -6.03
N GLN A 131 -7.34 9.80 -5.28
CA GLN A 131 -7.53 10.99 -4.46
C GLN A 131 -6.46 11.12 -3.37
N ILE A 132 -6.21 10.07 -2.58
CA ILE A 132 -5.15 10.09 -1.55
C ILE A 132 -3.79 10.46 -2.16
N LEU A 133 -3.48 9.91 -3.34
CA LEU A 133 -2.21 10.17 -4.02
C LEU A 133 -2.14 11.56 -4.69
N THR A 134 -3.24 12.29 -4.79
CA THR A 134 -3.29 13.62 -5.42
C THR A 134 -3.66 14.74 -4.43
N GLU A 135 -3.89 14.43 -3.15
CA GLU A 135 -4.29 15.37 -2.10
C GLU A 135 -3.42 16.63 -1.97
N ASP A 136 -2.14 16.58 -2.40
CA ASP A 136 -1.22 17.72 -2.37
C ASP A 136 -1.17 18.57 -3.65
N LEU A 137 -1.72 18.09 -4.77
CA LEU A 137 -1.70 18.84 -6.03
C LEU A 137 -2.65 20.05 -6.03
N GLY A 138 -3.45 20.21 -4.96
CA GLY A 138 -4.47 21.26 -4.81
C GLY A 138 -4.20 22.30 -3.71
N LYS A 139 -2.99 22.37 -3.13
CA LYS A 139 -2.63 23.38 -2.12
C LYS A 139 -1.46 24.25 -2.55
#